data_AF-A0A8J7Y1M3-F1
#
_entry.id   AF-A0A8J7Y1M3-F1
#
_cell.length_a   1.000
_cell.length_b   1.000
_cell.length_c   1.000
_cell.angle_alpha   90.00
_cell.angle_beta   90.00
_cell.angle_gamma   90.00
#
_symmetry.space_group_name_H-M   'P 1'
#
loop_
_entity.id
_entity.type
_entity.pdbx_description
1 polymer ?
#
loop_
_entity_poly.entity_id
_entity_poly.type
_entity_poly.pdbx_seq_one_letter_code
_entity_poly.pdbx_strand_id
1 'polypeptide(L)'
;MTEEDQARTEDTLRRSLTGLPEEQTVSPEMLELDYVYSALAHPRRRYLCYTLMEETEWSLTDLAVKIAAWENKIPEGAVTDDQRDDVYVSLYHAHVPKLVAEEVLTFDEDRERISTDENAEQVLHALNGMGAHLDSKQETHARGEMDDQES
;
A
#
# COMPACT_ATOMS: atom_id res chain seq x y z
N MET A 1 54.29 10.77 33.12
CA MET A 1 54.31 9.34 33.45
C MET A 1 53.72 9.23 34.84
N THR A 2 52.44 8.93 34.97
CA THR A 2 51.91 7.59 34.67
C THR A 2 50.62 7.61 33.84
N GLU A 3 50.57 6.68 32.89
CA GLU A 3 49.52 6.43 31.89
C GLU A 3 48.29 5.69 32.46
N GLU A 4 48.05 5.75 33.77
CA GLU A 4 47.07 4.89 34.45
C GLU A 4 45.68 5.51 34.69
N ASP A 5 45.46 6.79 34.40
CA ASP A 5 44.18 7.46 34.71
C ASP A 5 43.20 7.57 33.53
N GLN A 6 43.61 7.18 32.31
CA GLN A 6 42.72 7.19 31.13
C GLN A 6 41.94 5.89 30.92
N ALA A 7 42.37 4.78 31.51
CA ALA A 7 41.75 3.46 31.29
C ALA A 7 40.45 3.21 32.08
N ARG A 8 40.12 4.06 33.06
CA ARG A 8 38.97 3.81 33.95
C ARG A 8 37.66 4.46 33.49
N THR A 9 37.74 5.40 32.54
CA THR A 9 36.59 6.20 32.10
C THR A 9 35.88 5.60 30.88
N GLU A 10 36.54 4.76 30.08
CA GLU A 10 35.92 4.11 28.91
C GLU A 10 35.11 2.85 29.25
N ASP A 11 35.43 2.13 30.33
CA ASP A 11 34.69 0.90 30.69
C ASP A 11 33.33 1.18 31.36
N THR A 12 33.10 2.40 31.82
CA THR A 12 31.82 2.81 32.42
C THR A 12 30.81 3.28 31.35
N LEU A 13 31.28 3.69 30.17
CA LEU A 13 30.39 4.07 29.06
C LEU A 13 29.86 2.87 28.27
N ARG A 14 30.58 1.74 28.27
CA ARG A 14 30.16 0.50 27.58
C ARG A 14 29.11 -0.32 28.33
N ARG A 15 28.91 -0.09 29.63
CA ARG A 15 28.04 -0.91 30.49
C ARG A 15 26.57 -0.45 30.50
N SER A 16 26.23 0.70 29.91
CA SER A 16 24.94 1.36 30.13
C SER A 16 24.02 1.45 28.89
N LEU A 17 24.20 0.58 27.89
CA LEU A 17 23.30 0.51 26.72
C LEU A 17 22.34 -0.69 26.77
N THR A 18 22.14 -1.31 27.93
CA THR A 18 21.28 -2.49 28.11
C THR A 18 19.78 -2.14 28.21
N GLY A 19 19.30 -1.26 27.33
CA GLY A 19 17.90 -0.84 27.37
C GLY A 19 17.46 0.15 26.30
N LEU A 20 18.23 0.31 25.21
CA LEU A 20 17.61 0.87 24.01
C LEU A 20 16.53 -0.14 23.57
N PRO A 21 15.28 0.28 23.31
CA PRO A 21 14.34 -0.60 22.62
C PRO A 21 15.09 -1.08 21.38
N GLU A 22 15.09 -2.39 21.12
CA GLU A 22 15.73 -2.96 19.94
C GLU A 22 15.37 -2.03 18.79
N GLU A 23 16.39 -1.32 18.28
CA GLU A 23 16.30 -0.55 17.05
C GLU A 23 15.60 -1.52 16.12
N GLN A 24 14.34 -1.24 15.76
CA GLN A 24 13.59 -2.11 14.85
C GLN A 24 14.39 -2.06 13.57
N THR A 25 15.35 -2.98 13.45
CA THR A 25 16.19 -3.13 12.29
C THR A 25 15.24 -3.69 11.27
N VAL A 26 14.75 -2.79 10.43
CA VAL A 26 13.94 -3.14 9.28
C VAL A 26 14.74 -4.22 8.55
N SER A 27 14.18 -5.43 8.46
CA SER A 27 14.83 -6.57 7.83
C SER A 27 15.26 -6.17 6.41
N PRO A 28 16.40 -6.64 5.87
CA PRO A 28 16.79 -6.37 4.48
C PRO A 28 15.66 -6.75 3.49
N GLU A 29 14.95 -7.83 3.77
CA GLU A 29 13.74 -8.27 3.03
C GLU A 29 12.59 -7.25 3.11
N MET A 30 12.44 -6.52 4.22
CA MET A 30 11.51 -5.39 4.30
C MET A 30 12.00 -4.16 3.53
N LEU A 31 13.29 -4.04 3.23
CA LEU A 31 13.82 -2.99 2.35
C LEU A 31 13.69 -3.36 0.87
N GLU A 32 13.48 -4.65 0.55
CA GLU A 32 13.21 -5.16 -0.81
C GLU A 32 11.69 -5.17 -1.14
N LEU A 33 10.95 -4.14 -0.71
CA LEU A 33 9.52 -3.93 -1.02
C LEU A 33 9.30 -3.25 -2.39
N ASP A 34 10.26 -3.33 -3.31
CA ASP A 34 10.20 -2.66 -4.61
C ASP A 34 8.96 -3.06 -5.41
N TYR A 35 8.56 -4.34 -5.34
CA TYR A 35 7.36 -4.85 -5.99
C TYR A 35 6.08 -4.23 -5.40
N VAL A 36 6.03 -3.96 -4.08
CA VAL A 36 4.90 -3.27 -3.43
C VAL A 36 4.80 -1.83 -3.91
N TYR A 37 5.91 -1.10 -3.92
CA TYR A 37 5.93 0.28 -4.42
C TYR A 37 5.56 0.34 -5.91
N SER A 38 6.09 -0.59 -6.70
CA SER A 38 5.78 -0.74 -8.13
C SER A 38 4.28 -0.99 -8.36
N ALA A 39 3.71 -1.97 -7.64
CA ALA A 39 2.29 -2.32 -7.69
C ALA A 39 1.41 -1.12 -7.32
N LEU A 40 1.74 -0.41 -6.23
CA LEU A 40 0.88 0.64 -5.69
C LEU A 40 1.15 2.05 -6.26
N ALA A 41 2.10 2.22 -7.19
CA ALA A 41 2.45 3.54 -7.71
C ALA A 41 1.33 4.23 -8.51
N HIS A 42 0.39 3.50 -9.13
CA HIS A 42 -0.69 4.09 -9.94
C HIS A 42 -2.06 4.02 -9.26
N PRO A 43 -2.91 5.06 -9.34
CA PRO A 43 -4.25 5.06 -8.74
C PRO A 43 -5.12 3.85 -9.14
N ARG A 44 -5.17 3.53 -10.45
CA ARG A 44 -5.92 2.35 -10.95
C ARG A 44 -5.41 1.02 -10.38
N ARG A 45 -4.10 0.86 -10.17
CA ARG A 45 -3.56 -0.36 -9.54
C ARG A 45 -3.90 -0.43 -8.05
N ARG A 46 -3.85 0.69 -7.33
CA ARG A 46 -4.31 0.74 -5.94
C ARG A 46 -5.79 0.36 -5.82
N TYR A 47 -6.63 0.93 -6.69
CA TYR A 47 -8.06 0.61 -6.69
C TYR A 47 -8.29 -0.86 -7.06
N LEU A 48 -7.62 -1.38 -8.09
CA LEU A 48 -7.68 -2.79 -8.48
C LEU A 48 -7.32 -3.71 -7.30
N CYS A 49 -6.18 -3.47 -6.63
CA CYS A 49 -5.80 -4.23 -5.44
C CYS A 49 -6.85 -4.12 -4.33
N TYR A 50 -7.40 -2.94 -4.07
CA TYR A 50 -8.49 -2.77 -3.11
C TYR A 50 -9.72 -3.61 -3.46
N THR A 51 -10.16 -3.62 -4.72
CA THR A 51 -11.32 -4.41 -5.16
C THR A 51 -11.08 -5.92 -5.05
N LEU A 52 -9.84 -6.39 -5.23
CA LEU A 52 -9.49 -7.80 -5.01
C LEU A 52 -9.64 -8.26 -3.55
N MET A 53 -9.80 -7.36 -2.57
CA MET A 53 -10.12 -7.74 -1.20
C MET A 53 -11.58 -8.19 -1.02
N GLU A 54 -12.48 -7.80 -1.94
CA GLU A 54 -13.91 -8.06 -1.81
C GLU A 54 -14.29 -9.49 -2.25
N GLU A 55 -13.63 -10.00 -3.30
CA GLU A 55 -13.93 -11.32 -3.88
C GLU A 55 -12.65 -12.00 -4.38
N THR A 56 -12.67 -13.33 -4.45
CA THR A 56 -11.50 -14.14 -4.83
C THR A 56 -11.18 -14.10 -6.33
N GLU A 57 -12.15 -13.76 -7.18
CA GLU A 57 -11.95 -13.73 -8.63
C GLU A 57 -12.90 -12.73 -9.31
N TRP A 58 -12.35 -11.91 -10.20
CA TRP A 58 -13.09 -10.88 -10.93
C TRP A 58 -12.96 -11.06 -12.44
N SER A 59 -13.95 -10.59 -13.20
CA SER A 59 -13.75 -10.38 -14.63
C SER A 59 -13.05 -9.05 -14.88
N LEU A 60 -12.24 -8.98 -15.93
CA LEU A 60 -11.60 -7.73 -16.36
C LEU A 60 -12.63 -6.64 -16.67
N THR A 61 -13.77 -7.03 -17.26
CA THR A 61 -14.87 -6.13 -17.60
C THR A 61 -15.52 -5.53 -16.35
N ASP A 62 -15.79 -6.32 -15.32
CA ASP A 62 -16.39 -5.83 -14.07
C ASP A 62 -15.45 -4.85 -13.36
N LEU A 63 -14.15 -5.15 -13.34
CA LEU A 63 -13.14 -4.25 -12.79
C LEU A 63 -13.04 -2.94 -13.57
N ALA A 64 -13.18 -2.99 -14.90
CA ALA A 64 -13.22 -1.79 -15.73
C ALA A 64 -14.43 -0.91 -15.38
N VAL A 65 -15.61 -1.50 -15.18
CA VAL A 65 -16.82 -0.77 -14.75
C VAL A 65 -16.62 -0.13 -13.39
N LYS A 66 -16.13 -0.89 -12.38
CA LYS A 66 -15.89 -0.37 -11.03
C LYS A 66 -14.90 0.80 -11.03
N ILE A 67 -13.79 0.66 -11.74
CA ILE A 67 -12.78 1.73 -11.84
C ILE A 67 -13.33 2.94 -12.60
N ALA A 68 -14.02 2.73 -13.72
CA ALA A 68 -14.65 3.83 -14.48
C ALA A 68 -15.66 4.60 -13.62
N ALA A 69 -16.48 3.89 -12.85
CA ALA A 69 -17.44 4.47 -11.91
C ALA A 69 -16.73 5.33 -10.85
N TRP A 70 -15.67 4.80 -10.24
CA TRP A 70 -14.86 5.50 -9.25
C TRP A 70 -14.19 6.77 -9.82
N GLU A 71 -13.58 6.69 -11.00
CA GLU A 71 -12.89 7.82 -11.63
C GLU A 71 -13.85 8.95 -12.02
N ASN A 72 -15.03 8.59 -12.51
CA ASN A 72 -16.06 9.54 -12.93
C ASN A 72 -16.99 9.97 -11.79
N LYS A 73 -16.87 9.37 -10.59
CA LYS A 73 -17.71 9.61 -9.41
C LYS A 73 -19.20 9.41 -9.69
N ILE A 74 -19.51 8.35 -10.41
CA ILE A 74 -20.87 7.96 -10.79
C ILE A 74 -21.18 6.55 -10.29
N PRO A 75 -22.46 6.16 -10.17
CA PRO A 75 -22.82 4.77 -9.92
C PRO A 75 -22.37 3.84 -11.06
N GLU A 76 -22.04 2.59 -10.75
CA GLU A 76 -21.61 1.58 -11.75
C GLU A 76 -22.61 1.43 -12.91
N GLY A 77 -23.92 1.43 -12.62
CA GLY A 77 -24.96 1.33 -13.64
C GLY A 77 -25.13 2.58 -14.54
N ALA A 78 -24.39 3.66 -14.25
CA ALA A 78 -24.38 4.88 -15.07
C ALA A 78 -23.11 5.00 -15.93
N VAL A 79 -22.17 4.05 -15.83
CA VAL A 79 -20.95 4.02 -16.65
C VAL A 79 -21.33 3.78 -18.11
N THR A 80 -20.81 4.63 -19.00
CA THR A 80 -21.01 4.46 -20.45
C THR A 80 -20.06 3.39 -21.02
N ASP A 81 -20.41 2.86 -22.20
CA ASP A 81 -19.53 1.90 -22.90
C ASP A 81 -18.15 2.51 -23.16
N ASP A 82 -18.06 3.76 -23.65
CA ASP A 82 -16.79 4.44 -23.89
C ASP A 82 -15.93 4.56 -22.62
N GLN A 83 -16.54 4.90 -21.48
CA GLN A 83 -15.82 5.01 -20.20
C GLN A 83 -15.30 3.66 -19.72
N ARG A 84 -16.11 2.60 -19.88
CA ARG A 84 -15.70 1.24 -19.55
C ARG A 84 -14.57 0.79 -20.47
N ASP A 85 -14.69 1.01 -21.77
CA ASP A 85 -13.74 0.53 -22.78
C ASP A 85 -12.38 1.23 -22.62
N ASP A 86 -12.36 2.54 -22.34
CA ASP A 86 -11.12 3.28 -22.03
C ASP A 86 -10.37 2.70 -20.83
N VAL A 87 -11.09 2.32 -19.77
CA VAL A 87 -10.51 1.70 -18.59
C VAL A 87 -10.08 0.26 -18.89
N TYR A 88 -10.91 -0.51 -19.59
CA TYR A 88 -10.62 -1.90 -19.96
C TYR A 88 -9.31 -2.00 -20.74
N VAL A 89 -9.14 -1.18 -21.79
CA VAL A 89 -7.92 -1.14 -22.62
C VAL A 89 -6.70 -0.80 -21.75
N SER A 90 -6.84 0.16 -20.84
CA SER A 90 -5.77 0.52 -19.91
C SER A 90 -5.45 -0.58 -18.90
N LEU A 91 -6.45 -1.32 -18.41
CA LEU A 91 -6.23 -2.45 -17.51
C LEU A 91 -5.48 -3.54 -18.24
N TYR A 92 -5.97 -3.94 -19.42
CA TYR A 92 -5.42 -5.02 -20.23
C TYR A 92 -3.98 -4.77 -20.65
N HIS A 93 -3.64 -3.55 -21.11
CA HIS A 93 -2.31 -3.29 -21.67
C HIS A 93 -1.29 -2.74 -20.67
N ALA A 94 -1.72 -2.12 -19.57
CA ALA A 94 -0.79 -1.39 -18.70
C ALA A 94 -0.82 -1.82 -17.23
N HIS A 95 -1.99 -2.12 -16.66
CA HIS A 95 -2.11 -2.35 -15.22
C HIS A 95 -2.03 -3.82 -14.85
N VAL A 96 -2.81 -4.67 -15.51
CA VAL A 96 -2.82 -6.12 -15.27
C VAL A 96 -1.45 -6.73 -15.58
N PRO A 97 -0.82 -6.49 -16.75
CA PRO A 97 0.50 -7.05 -17.03
C PRO A 97 1.56 -6.62 -16.02
N LYS A 98 1.46 -5.40 -15.50
CA LYS A 98 2.38 -4.90 -14.48
C LYS A 98 2.17 -5.62 -13.14
N LEU A 99 0.94 -5.88 -12.73
CA LEU A 99 0.67 -6.60 -11.47
C LEU A 99 0.96 -8.09 -11.57
N VAL A 100 0.79 -8.71 -12.75
CA VAL A 100 1.25 -10.08 -13.02
C VAL A 100 2.77 -10.17 -12.90
N ALA A 101 3.51 -9.22 -13.46
CA ALA A 101 4.97 -9.22 -13.41
C ALA A 101 5.55 -9.08 -11.99
N GLU A 102 4.76 -8.55 -11.06
CA GLU A 102 5.12 -8.43 -9.63
C GLU A 102 4.46 -9.55 -8.80
N GLU A 103 3.85 -10.56 -9.45
CA GLU A 103 3.18 -11.71 -8.83
C GLU A 103 2.10 -11.30 -7.80
N VAL A 104 1.43 -10.18 -8.06
CA VAL A 104 0.34 -9.65 -7.21
C VAL A 104 -1.00 -10.25 -7.62
N LEU A 105 -1.16 -10.58 -8.90
CA LEU A 105 -2.36 -11.22 -9.44
C LEU A 105 -1.99 -12.15 -10.57
N THR A 106 -2.88 -13.11 -10.86
CA THR A 106 -2.85 -13.90 -12.09
C THR A 106 -3.93 -13.39 -13.05
N PHE A 107 -3.71 -13.63 -14.35
CA PHE A 107 -4.67 -13.30 -15.40
C PHE A 107 -4.87 -14.51 -16.34
N ASP A 108 -6.09 -15.04 -16.37
CA ASP A 108 -6.53 -16.03 -17.36
C ASP A 108 -6.99 -15.27 -18.61
N GLU A 109 -6.14 -15.23 -19.65
CA GLU A 109 -6.43 -14.51 -20.91
C GLU A 109 -7.63 -15.10 -21.66
N ASP A 110 -7.84 -16.42 -21.59
CA ASP A 110 -8.93 -17.09 -22.31
C ASP A 110 -10.30 -16.77 -21.70
N ARG A 111 -10.35 -16.58 -20.37
CA ARG A 111 -11.57 -16.28 -19.62
C ARG A 111 -11.70 -14.83 -19.17
N GLU A 112 -10.65 -14.04 -19.38
CA GLU A 112 -10.48 -12.67 -18.87
C GLU A 112 -10.75 -12.56 -17.36
N ARG A 113 -10.23 -13.52 -16.59
CA ARG A 113 -10.41 -13.60 -15.13
C ARG A 113 -9.14 -13.20 -14.41
N ILE A 114 -9.30 -12.45 -13.33
CA ILE A 114 -8.23 -11.97 -12.46
C ILE A 114 -8.44 -12.56 -11.07
N SER A 115 -7.38 -13.12 -10.49
CA SER A 115 -7.35 -13.59 -9.10
C SER A 115 -6.04 -13.18 -8.43
N THR A 116 -6.02 -13.18 -7.09
CA THR A 116 -4.81 -12.86 -6.31
C THR A 116 -3.71 -13.91 -6.51
N ASP A 117 -2.46 -13.47 -6.45
CA ASP A 117 -1.28 -14.34 -6.50
C ASP A 117 -0.42 -14.19 -5.22
N GLU A 118 0.74 -14.82 -5.15
CA GLU A 118 1.57 -14.97 -3.94
C GLU A 118 1.90 -13.65 -3.22
N ASN A 119 2.16 -12.56 -3.96
CA ASN A 119 2.52 -11.27 -3.39
C ASN A 119 1.31 -10.38 -3.06
N ALA A 120 0.07 -10.84 -3.34
CA ALA A 120 -1.14 -10.07 -3.10
C ALA A 120 -1.26 -9.67 -1.62
N GLU A 121 -1.09 -10.61 -0.70
CA GLU A 121 -1.29 -10.36 0.73
C GLU A 121 -0.42 -9.21 1.26
N GLN A 122 0.85 -9.18 0.86
CA GLN A 122 1.81 -8.15 1.28
C GLN A 122 1.45 -6.78 0.70
N VAL A 123 1.08 -6.71 -0.58
CA VAL A 123 0.62 -5.48 -1.23
C VAL A 123 -0.66 -4.94 -0.60
N LEU A 124 -1.62 -5.83 -0.31
CA LEU A 124 -2.90 -5.50 0.32
C LEU A 124 -2.71 -4.99 1.75
N HIS A 125 -1.83 -5.63 2.52
CA HIS A 125 -1.48 -5.17 3.87
C HIS A 125 -0.81 -3.79 3.83
N ALA A 126 0.12 -3.56 2.91
CA ALA A 126 0.74 -2.25 2.72
C ALA A 126 -0.27 -1.17 2.33
N LEU A 127 -1.21 -1.48 1.44
CA LEU A 127 -2.30 -0.58 1.04
C LEU A 127 -3.17 -0.18 2.23
N ASN A 128 -3.54 -1.14 3.08
CA ASN A 128 -4.32 -0.89 4.31
C ASN A 128 -3.53 -0.06 5.33
N GLY A 129 -2.25 -0.37 5.53
CA GLY A 129 -1.37 0.38 6.43
C GLY A 129 -1.20 1.85 6.01
N MET A 130 -1.14 2.12 4.69
CA MET A 130 -1.10 3.48 4.17
C MET A 130 -2.42 4.24 4.34
N GLY A 131 -3.56 3.55 4.27
CA GLY A 131 -4.90 4.13 4.49
C GLY A 131 -5.15 4.55 5.94
N ALA A 132 -4.75 3.71 6.91
CA ALA A 132 -4.95 3.97 8.35
C ALA A 132 -4.27 5.27 8.85
N HIS A 133 -3.19 5.70 8.19
CA HIS A 133 -2.50 6.94 8.52
C HIS A 133 -3.24 8.20 8.01
N LEU A 134 -4.10 8.07 7.00
CA LEU A 134 -4.92 9.19 6.52
C LEU A 134 -6.09 9.46 7.47
N ASP A 135 -6.73 8.42 8.01
CA ASP A 135 -7.80 8.56 9.02
C ASP A 135 -7.27 9.18 10.32
N SER A 136 -6.08 8.77 10.77
CA SER A 136 -5.44 9.33 11.98
C SER A 136 -5.09 10.83 11.86
N LYS A 137 -4.82 11.31 10.64
CA LYS A 137 -4.62 12.75 10.36
C LYS A 137 -5.93 13.53 10.37
N GLN A 138 -7.06 12.92 10.05
CA GLN A 138 -8.36 13.59 10.13
C GLN A 138 -8.85 13.73 11.58
N GLU A 139 -8.59 12.74 12.45
CA GLU A 139 -8.94 12.81 13.88
C GLU A 139 -8.16 13.88 14.65
N THR A 140 -6.91 14.15 14.26
CA THR A 140 -6.06 15.17 14.91
C THR A 140 -6.49 16.60 14.58
N HIS A 141 -7.03 16.86 13.37
CA HIS A 141 -7.60 18.16 13.04
C HIS A 141 -8.96 18.41 13.72
N ALA A 142 -9.80 17.39 13.84
CA ALA A 142 -11.11 17.51 14.50
C ALA A 142 -11.02 17.79 16.01
N ARG A 143 -9.92 17.38 16.69
CA ARG A 143 -9.70 17.67 18.11
C ARG A 143 -9.08 19.04 18.39
N GLY A 144 -8.44 19.67 17.41
CA GLY A 144 -7.80 20.99 17.57
C GLY A 144 -8.77 22.17 17.47
N GLU A 145 -9.87 22.03 16.72
CA GLU A 145 -10.81 23.14 16.47
C GLU A 145 -11.90 23.31 17.54
N MET A 146 -11.96 22.44 18.57
CA MET A 146 -12.95 22.55 19.64
C MET A 146 -12.48 23.31 20.89
N ASP A 147 -11.17 23.64 21.01
CA ASP A 147 -10.61 24.27 22.22
C ASP A 147 -10.41 25.79 22.11
N ASP A 148 -10.64 26.39 20.93
CA ASP A 148 -10.45 27.83 20.68
C ASP A 148 -11.75 28.65 20.80
N GLN A 149 -12.81 28.08 21.40
CA GLN A 149 -14.10 28.75 21.56
C GLN A 149 -14.65 28.72 22.99
N GLU A 150 -13.77 28.89 23.97
CA GLU A 150 -14.18 29.33 25.32
C GLU A 150 -13.10 30.22 25.95
N SER A 151 -13.17 31.54 25.67
CA SER A 151 -12.52 32.61 26.45
C SER A 151 -13.24 33.93 26.27
#